data_AF-A0A8B8BG95-F1
#
_entry.id   AF-A0A8B8BG95-F1
#
_cell.length_a   1.000
_cell.length_b   1.000
_cell.length_c   1.000
_cell.angle_alpha   90.00
_cell.angle_beta   90.00
_cell.angle_gamma   90.00
#
_symmetry.space_group_name_H-M   'P 1'
#
loop_
_entity.id
_entity.type
_entity.pdbx_description
1 polymer ?
#
loop_
_entity_poly.entity_id
_entity_poly.type
_entity_poly.pdbx_seq_one_letter_code
_entity_poly.pdbx_strand_id
1 'polypeptide(L)'
;MVPFTNHSLGYIKNPDLGNKIHCVAFVIDGSTVDVMSDKIRKQLKDLQITVNQRGLPQVVLLTKLDKICPDVNADVTRTFTSSAVCAAVEKVADIMGLPRVRVRPVKNYENETELVVGIDILVLEALKCCLDLVDDFIEEKVRH
;
A
#
# COMPACT_ATOMS: atom_id res chain seq x y z
N MET A 1 20.13 12.25 -8.55
CA MET A 1 20.19 11.25 -7.46
C MET A 1 21.17 10.17 -7.90
N VAL A 2 22.19 9.84 -7.10
CA VAL A 2 23.12 8.74 -7.44
C VAL A 2 22.39 7.41 -7.17
N PRO A 3 22.43 6.42 -8.08
CA PRO A 3 21.79 5.13 -7.85
C PRO A 3 22.38 4.44 -6.61
N PHE A 4 21.51 3.91 -5.76
CA PHE A 4 21.94 3.06 -4.65
C PHE A 4 22.42 1.71 -5.22
N THR A 5 23.63 1.29 -4.88
CA THR A 5 24.26 0.07 -5.38
C THR A 5 24.80 -0.76 -4.22
N ASN A 6 25.28 -1.97 -4.50
CA ASN A 6 25.97 -2.80 -3.51
C ASN A 6 27.32 -2.22 -3.03
N HIS A 7 27.81 -1.14 -3.65
CA HIS A 7 28.99 -0.38 -3.24
C HIS A 7 28.64 0.88 -2.43
N SER A 8 27.35 1.19 -2.25
CA SER A 8 26.91 2.33 -1.46
C SER A 8 27.23 2.11 0.03
N LEU A 9 27.72 3.16 0.69
CA LEU A 9 27.96 3.14 2.13
C LEU A 9 26.66 2.79 2.88
N GLY A 10 26.74 1.81 3.78
CA GLY A 10 25.57 1.30 4.51
C GLY A 10 24.81 0.16 3.82
N TYR A 11 25.22 -0.28 2.62
CA TYR A 11 24.62 -1.46 1.99
C TYR A 11 24.95 -2.75 2.76
N ILE A 12 23.90 -3.41 3.27
CA ILE A 12 24.03 -4.69 3.98
C ILE A 12 23.91 -5.82 2.94
N LYS A 13 25.05 -6.40 2.54
CA LYS A 13 25.09 -7.45 1.51
C LYS A 13 24.34 -8.73 1.91
N ASN A 14 24.47 -9.13 3.17
CA ASN A 14 23.83 -10.31 3.74
C ASN A 14 23.05 -9.88 4.97
N PRO A 15 21.83 -9.33 4.80
CA PRO A 15 21.03 -8.88 5.92
C PRO A 15 20.62 -10.06 6.78
N ASP A 16 20.68 -9.88 8.10
CA ASP A 16 19.97 -10.75 9.04
C ASP A 16 18.45 -10.63 8.86
N LEU A 17 17.68 -11.42 9.61
CA LEU A 17 16.22 -11.40 9.49
C LEU A 17 15.63 -10.01 9.75
N GLY A 18 16.16 -9.26 10.72
CA GLY A 18 15.65 -7.93 11.07
C GLY A 18 15.89 -6.88 9.99
N ASN A 19 16.92 -7.07 9.16
CA ASN A 19 17.27 -6.16 8.06
C ASN A 19 16.72 -6.61 6.69
N LYS A 20 15.94 -7.70 6.62
CA LYS A 20 15.26 -8.13 5.39
C LYS A 20 13.94 -7.38 5.18
N ILE A 21 13.46 -7.37 3.95
CA ILE A 21 12.11 -6.90 3.65
C ILE A 21 11.13 -7.96 4.14
N HIS A 22 10.15 -7.56 4.95
CA HIS A 22 9.09 -8.46 5.42
C HIS A 22 7.74 -8.23 4.73
N CYS A 23 7.49 -7.04 4.19
CA CYS A 23 6.29 -6.72 3.43
C CYS A 23 6.56 -5.57 2.46
N VAL A 24 5.84 -5.54 1.33
CA VAL A 24 5.89 -4.45 0.36
C VAL A 24 4.54 -3.75 0.30
N ALA A 25 4.53 -2.45 0.62
CA ALA A 25 3.36 -1.59 0.48
C ALA A 25 3.46 -0.76 -0.80
N PHE A 26 2.49 -0.93 -1.70
CA PHE A 26 2.34 -0.09 -2.89
C PHE A 26 1.44 1.10 -2.56
N VAL A 27 1.97 2.32 -2.69
CA VAL A 27 1.17 3.53 -2.48
C VAL A 27 0.62 4.00 -3.83
N ILE A 28 -0.71 4.01 -3.96
CA ILE A 28 -1.40 4.37 -5.20
C ILE A 28 -2.30 5.57 -4.94
N ASP A 29 -2.22 6.56 -5.83
CA ASP A 29 -3.08 7.73 -5.81
C ASP A 29 -4.43 7.38 -6.43
N GLY A 30 -5.46 7.29 -5.59
CA GLY A 30 -6.81 6.93 -6.01
C GLY A 30 -7.45 7.91 -6.99
N SER A 31 -7.05 9.18 -6.97
CA SER A 31 -7.57 10.21 -7.89
C SER A 31 -7.05 10.09 -9.32
N THR A 32 -6.01 9.28 -9.55
CA THR A 32 -5.36 9.14 -10.86
C THR A 32 -5.35 7.70 -11.38
N VAL A 33 -6.02 6.77 -10.69
CA VAL A 33 -6.08 5.34 -11.08
C VAL A 33 -6.60 5.16 -12.51
N ASP A 34 -7.61 5.94 -12.89
CA ASP A 34 -8.25 5.85 -14.21
C ASP A 34 -7.33 6.26 -15.36
N VAL A 35 -6.40 7.18 -15.09
CA VAL A 35 -5.46 7.72 -16.08
C VAL A 35 -4.04 7.16 -15.90
N MET A 36 -3.89 6.10 -15.10
CA MET A 36 -2.61 5.44 -14.89
C MET A 36 -2.05 4.92 -16.21
N SER A 37 -0.92 5.49 -16.65
CA SER A 37 -0.26 5.12 -17.91
C SER A 37 0.21 3.67 -17.94
N ASP A 38 0.26 3.09 -19.15
CA ASP A 38 0.78 1.73 -19.36
C ASP A 38 2.21 1.55 -18.89
N LYS A 39 3.03 2.61 -18.95
CA LYS A 39 4.40 2.61 -18.43
C LYS A 39 4.41 2.31 -16.93
N ILE A 40 3.56 3.00 -16.16
CA ILE A 40 3.46 2.80 -14.70
C ILE A 40 2.87 1.41 -14.41
N ARG A 41 1.83 0.99 -15.13
CA ARG A 41 1.24 -0.36 -14.99
C ARG A 41 2.27 -1.45 -15.22
N LYS A 42 3.14 -1.29 -16.23
CA LYS A 42 4.24 -2.22 -16.49
C LYS A 42 5.26 -2.24 -15.35
N GLN A 43 5.67 -1.07 -14.85
CA GLN A 43 6.60 -0.99 -13.72
C GLN A 43 6.04 -1.64 -12.45
N LEU A 44 4.75 -1.46 -12.17
CA LEU A 44 4.08 -2.14 -11.06
C LEU A 44 4.12 -3.65 -11.24
N LYS A 45 3.76 -4.16 -12.43
CA LYS A 45 3.81 -5.60 -12.73
C LYS A 45 5.22 -6.19 -12.61
N ASP A 46 6.24 -5.50 -13.12
CA ASP A 46 7.63 -5.95 -13.04
C ASP A 46 8.10 -6.03 -11.57
N LEU A 47 7.70 -5.07 -10.75
CA LEU A 47 7.96 -5.10 -9.31
C LEU A 47 7.22 -6.24 -8.62
N GLN A 48 5.93 -6.43 -8.91
CA GLN A 48 5.12 -7.52 -8.35
C GLN A 48 5.70 -8.89 -8.67
N ILE A 49 6.19 -9.12 -9.89
CA ILE A 49 6.88 -10.36 -10.27
C ILE A 49 8.09 -10.59 -9.35
N THR A 50 8.90 -9.56 -9.11
CA THR A 50 10.07 -9.65 -8.24
C THR A 50 9.69 -9.93 -6.79
N VAL A 51 8.62 -9.30 -6.30
CA VAL A 51 8.13 -9.46 -4.93
C VAL A 51 7.52 -10.86 -4.72
N ASN A 52 6.73 -11.34 -5.68
CA ASN A 52 6.16 -12.69 -5.71
C ASN A 52 7.25 -13.78 -5.75
N GLN A 53 8.28 -13.62 -6.57
CA GLN A 53 9.41 -14.57 -6.63
C GLN A 53 10.16 -14.68 -5.30
N ARG A 54 10.13 -13.64 -4.47
CA ARG A 54 10.71 -13.64 -3.12
C ARG A 54 9.74 -14.12 -2.05
N GLY A 55 8.50 -14.46 -2.41
CA GLY A 55 7.44 -14.87 -1.49
C GLY A 55 7.06 -13.76 -0.50
N LEU A 56 7.27 -12.49 -0.87
CA LEU A 56 7.02 -11.37 0.02
C LEU A 56 5.53 -10.99 0.02
N PRO A 57 4.93 -10.77 1.19
CA PRO A 57 3.55 -10.30 1.26
C PRO A 57 3.44 -8.87 0.72
N GLN A 58 2.29 -8.60 0.12
CA GLN A 58 1.98 -7.36 -0.57
C GLN A 58 0.68 -6.76 -0.04
N VAL A 59 0.66 -5.43 0.04
CA VAL A 59 -0.49 -4.61 0.40
C VAL A 59 -0.49 -3.35 -0.46
N VAL A 60 -1.66 -2.79 -0.72
CA VAL A 60 -1.81 -1.53 -1.45
C VAL A 60 -2.43 -0.50 -0.52
N LEU A 61 -1.81 0.67 -0.42
CA LEU A 61 -2.36 1.84 0.25
C LEU A 61 -2.97 2.75 -0.82
N LEU A 62 -4.30 2.79 -0.87
CA LEU A 62 -5.06 3.62 -1.81
C LEU A 62 -5.31 4.98 -1.17
N THR A 63 -4.54 5.98 -1.60
CA THR A 63 -4.51 7.32 -1.01
C THR A 63 -5.43 8.31 -1.75
N LYS A 64 -5.61 9.50 -1.18
CA LYS A 64 -6.33 10.65 -1.78
C LYS A 64 -7.81 10.37 -2.07
N LEU A 65 -8.48 9.63 -1.18
CA LEU A 65 -9.90 9.29 -1.32
C LEU A 65 -10.82 10.52 -1.27
N ASP A 66 -10.40 11.55 -0.54
CA ASP A 66 -11.02 12.87 -0.50
C ASP A 66 -11.12 13.52 -1.89
N LYS A 67 -10.20 13.21 -2.80
CA LYS A 67 -10.23 13.71 -4.20
C LYS A 67 -11.10 12.86 -5.11
N ILE A 68 -11.48 11.65 -4.68
CA ILE A 68 -12.33 10.72 -5.43
C ILE A 68 -13.81 10.96 -5.10
N CYS A 69 -14.11 11.29 -3.84
CA CYS A 69 -15.47 11.41 -3.34
C CYS A 69 -15.64 12.63 -2.43
N PRO A 70 -16.46 13.64 -2.81
CA PRO A 70 -16.74 14.81 -1.97
C PRO A 70 -17.31 14.45 -0.60
N ASP A 71 -18.11 13.38 -0.51
CA ASP A 71 -18.66 12.89 0.75
C ASP A 71 -17.56 12.39 1.70
N VAL A 72 -16.50 11.77 1.17
CA VAL A 72 -15.34 11.32 1.95
C VAL A 72 -14.45 12.49 2.36
N ASN A 73 -14.37 13.52 1.52
CA ASN A 73 -13.70 14.77 1.88
C ASN A 73 -14.40 15.49 3.04
N ALA A 74 -15.74 15.52 3.01
CA ALA A 74 -16.54 16.10 4.08
C ALA A 74 -16.55 15.24 5.35
N ASP A 75 -16.58 13.91 5.19
CA ASP A 75 -16.62 12.95 6.29
C ASP A 75 -15.88 11.65 5.91
N VAL A 76 -14.67 11.51 6.45
CA VAL A 76 -13.80 10.35 6.19
C VAL A 76 -14.41 9.02 6.64
N THR A 77 -15.40 9.02 7.55
CA THR A 77 -16.08 7.79 7.99
C THR A 77 -16.88 7.15 6.86
N ARG A 78 -17.21 7.91 5.81
CA ARG A 78 -17.94 7.42 4.63
C ARG A 78 -17.07 6.58 3.68
N THR A 79 -15.76 6.49 3.92
CA THR A 79 -14.79 5.73 3.13
C THR A 79 -15.30 4.35 2.69
N PHE A 80 -15.82 3.53 3.60
CA PHE A 80 -16.27 2.16 3.28
C PHE A 80 -17.71 2.06 2.78
N THR A 81 -18.48 3.15 2.82
CA THR A 81 -19.86 3.20 2.32
C THR A 81 -19.97 3.90 0.96
N SER A 82 -18.93 4.62 0.54
CA SER A 82 -18.89 5.31 -0.74
C SER A 82 -18.73 4.32 -1.90
N SER A 83 -19.67 4.35 -2.85
CA SER A 83 -19.56 3.60 -4.11
C SER A 83 -18.33 3.99 -4.95
N ALA A 84 -17.94 5.27 -4.96
CA ALA A 84 -16.76 5.75 -5.67
C ALA A 84 -15.45 5.14 -5.12
N VAL A 85 -15.27 5.15 -3.80
CA VAL A 85 -14.16 4.44 -3.13
C VAL A 85 -14.22 2.94 -3.40
N CYS A 86 -15.39 2.31 -3.31
CA CYS A 86 -15.55 0.88 -3.60
C CYS A 86 -15.07 0.50 -5.02
N ALA A 87 -15.45 1.30 -6.02
CA ALA A 87 -15.02 1.13 -7.40
C ALA A 87 -13.52 1.36 -7.59
N ALA A 88 -12.95 2.35 -6.89
CA ALA A 88 -11.50 2.59 -6.91
C ALA A 88 -10.72 1.42 -6.30
N VAL A 89 -11.20 0.86 -5.19
CA VAL A 89 -10.62 -0.33 -4.55
C VAL A 89 -10.65 -1.54 -5.48
N GLU A 90 -11.78 -1.80 -6.14
CA GLU A 90 -11.93 -2.89 -7.11
C GLU A 90 -10.99 -2.73 -8.30
N LYS A 91 -10.97 -1.55 -8.91
CA LYS A 91 -10.10 -1.27 -10.04
C LYS A 91 -8.63 -1.45 -9.69
N VAL A 92 -8.20 -0.99 -8.51
CA VAL A 92 -6.82 -1.14 -8.07
C VAL A 92 -6.50 -2.60 -7.74
N ALA A 93 -7.43 -3.34 -7.13
CA ALA A 93 -7.28 -4.76 -6.90
C ALA A 93 -7.06 -5.51 -8.23
N ASP A 94 -7.83 -5.19 -9.27
CA ASP A 94 -7.68 -5.77 -10.61
C ASP A 94 -6.36 -5.40 -11.28
N ILE A 95 -5.95 -4.12 -11.21
CA ILE A 95 -4.67 -3.64 -11.76
C ILE A 95 -3.50 -4.38 -11.12
N MET A 96 -3.58 -4.57 -9.81
CA MET A 96 -2.53 -5.20 -9.01
C MET A 96 -2.65 -6.73 -9.02
N GLY A 97 -3.73 -7.32 -9.51
CA GLY A 97 -3.98 -8.76 -9.40
C GLY A 97 -3.96 -9.27 -7.95
N LEU A 98 -4.40 -8.44 -7.00
CA LEU A 98 -4.45 -8.76 -5.58
C LEU A 98 -5.90 -8.87 -5.11
N PRO A 99 -6.20 -9.71 -4.10
CA PRO A 99 -7.51 -9.72 -3.47
C PRO A 99 -7.89 -8.33 -2.93
N ARG A 100 -9.17 -7.95 -3.00
CA ARG A 100 -9.67 -6.65 -2.47
C ARG A 100 -9.25 -6.39 -1.03
N VAL A 101 -9.17 -7.44 -0.21
CA VAL A 101 -8.72 -7.34 1.19
C VAL A 101 -7.26 -6.86 1.33
N ARG A 102 -6.44 -6.91 0.27
CA ARG A 102 -5.08 -6.36 0.25
C ARG A 102 -5.03 -4.89 -0.15
N VAL A 103 -6.15 -4.26 -0.51
CA VAL A 103 -6.23 -2.84 -0.86
C VAL A 103 -6.85 -2.09 0.32
N ARG A 104 -6.05 -1.21 0.93
CA ARG A 104 -6.41 -0.42 2.11
C ARG A 104 -6.67 1.03 1.71
N PRO A 105 -7.94 1.48 1.70
CA PRO A 105 -8.26 2.88 1.48
C PRO A 105 -7.77 3.69 2.68
N VAL A 106 -6.95 4.72 2.42
CA VAL A 106 -6.43 5.65 3.42
C VAL A 106 -6.60 7.10 2.96
N LYS A 107 -6.82 8.00 3.91
CA LYS A 107 -6.78 9.44 3.66
C LYS A 107 -5.48 9.99 4.25
N ASN A 108 -4.81 10.89 3.52
CA ASN A 108 -3.63 11.57 4.03
C ASN A 108 -4.07 12.79 4.85
N TYR A 109 -3.25 13.14 5.84
CA TYR A 109 -3.26 14.47 6.44
C TYR A 109 -2.67 15.45 5.41
N GLU A 110 -3.48 16.39 4.92
CA GLU A 110 -3.06 17.38 3.92
C GLU A 110 -3.43 18.81 4.38
N ASN A 111 -4.66 19.01 4.85
CA ASN A 111 -5.17 20.33 5.23
C ASN A 111 -5.65 20.40 6.69
N GLU A 112 -5.65 19.28 7.40
CA GLU A 112 -6.05 19.19 8.81
C GLU A 112 -4.96 19.77 9.71
N THR A 113 -5.34 20.63 10.65
CA THR A 113 -4.41 21.22 11.63
C THR A 113 -4.27 20.38 12.90
N GLU A 114 -5.22 19.48 13.16
CA GLU A 114 -5.32 18.64 14.35
C GLU A 114 -5.56 17.19 13.94
N LEU A 115 -5.37 16.26 14.86
CA LEU A 115 -5.68 14.84 14.64
C LEU A 115 -7.16 14.65 14.40
N VAL A 116 -7.48 13.85 13.37
CA VAL A 116 -8.84 13.47 13.02
C VAL A 116 -8.97 11.97 13.19
N VAL A 117 -9.75 11.57 14.19
CA VAL A 117 -9.93 10.16 14.60
C VAL A 117 -10.25 9.24 13.42
N GLY A 118 -11.11 9.68 12.50
CA GLY A 118 -11.47 8.87 11.33
C GLY A 118 -10.30 8.64 10.36
N ILE A 119 -9.39 9.62 10.21
CA ILE A 119 -8.16 9.46 9.41
C ILE A 119 -7.21 8.50 10.13
N ASP A 120 -7.04 8.67 11.45
CA ASP A 120 -6.19 7.81 12.25
C ASP A 120 -6.64 6.35 12.21
N ILE A 121 -7.94 6.10 12.30
CA ILE A 121 -8.50 4.75 12.16
C ILE A 121 -8.09 4.12 10.84
N LEU A 122 -8.25 4.80 9.70
CA LEU A 122 -7.87 4.26 8.39
C LEU A 122 -6.37 3.94 8.30
N VAL A 123 -5.51 4.84 8.80
CA VAL A 123 -4.05 4.64 8.79
C VAL A 123 -3.64 3.50 9.71
N LEU A 124 -4.21 3.42 10.92
CA LEU A 124 -3.91 2.37 11.89
C LEU A 124 -4.44 1.00 11.42
N GLU A 125 -5.61 0.94 10.77
CA GLU A 125 -6.11 -0.30 10.16
C GLU A 125 -5.21 -0.76 9.00
N ALA A 126 -4.71 0.16 8.19
CA ALA A 126 -3.75 -0.16 7.14
C ALA A 126 -2.42 -0.68 7.72
N LEU A 127 -1.89 -0.03 8.76
CA LEU A 127 -0.69 -0.48 9.47
C LEU A 127 -0.89 -1.86 10.10
N LYS A 128 -2.03 -2.08 10.78
CA LYS A 128 -2.38 -3.38 11.35
C LYS A 128 -2.37 -4.46 10.28
N CYS A 129 -3.00 -4.20 9.12
CA CYS A 129 -2.95 -5.14 8.00
C CYS A 129 -1.52 -5.41 7.53
N CYS A 130 -0.61 -4.42 7.50
CA CYS A 130 0.79 -4.66 7.19
C CYS A 130 1.45 -5.58 8.23
N LEU A 131 1.21 -5.33 9.51
CA LEU A 131 1.79 -6.10 10.62
C LEU A 131 1.28 -7.54 10.63
N ASP A 132 -0.03 -7.75 10.49
CA ASP A 132 -0.62 -9.09 10.42
C ASP A 132 0.04 -9.93 9.29
N LEU A 133 0.31 -9.30 8.14
CA LEU A 133 0.99 -9.97 7.01
C LEU A 133 2.47 -10.25 7.26
N VAL A 134 3.13 -9.38 8.01
CA VAL A 134 4.53 -9.56 8.42
C VAL A 134 4.63 -10.70 9.43
N ASP A 135 3.73 -10.74 10.40
CA ASP A 135 3.68 -11.79 11.42
C ASP A 135 3.45 -13.15 10.77
N ASP A 136 2.45 -13.27 9.88
CA ASP A 136 2.21 -14.50 9.09
C ASP A 136 3.46 -14.94 8.32
N PHE A 137 4.13 -13.99 7.64
CA PHE A 137 5.35 -14.28 6.87
C PHE A 137 6.51 -14.70 7.76
N ILE A 138 6.74 -14.04 8.89
CA ILE A 138 7.82 -14.37 9.81
C ILE A 138 7.57 -15.74 10.45
N GLU A 139 6.33 -16.04 10.86
CA GLU A 139 5.97 -17.35 11.40
C GLU A 139 6.29 -18.48 10.41
N GLU A 140 5.96 -18.31 9.13
CA GLU A 140 6.32 -19.27 8.09
C GLU A 140 7.83 -19.43 7.92
N LYS A 141 8.61 -18.36 8.09
CA LYS A 141 10.08 -18.39 7.97
C LYS A 141 10.81 -18.94 9.18
N VAL A 142 10.21 -18.88 10.36
CA VAL A 142 10.81 -19.41 11.61
C VAL A 142 10.46 -20.88 11.82
N ARG A 143 9.33 -21.36 11.28
CA ARG A 143 8.92 -22.77 11.35
C ARG A 143 9.74 -23.71 10.46
N HIS A 144 10.60 -23.19 9.59
CA HIS A 144 11.46 -23.93 8.66
C HIS A 144 12.93 -23.52 8.80
#